data_AF-A0A935WVL9-F1
#
_entry.id   AF-A0A935WVL9-F1
#
_cell.length_a   1.000
_cell.length_b   1.000
_cell.length_c   1.000
_cell.angle_alpha   90.00
_cell.angle_beta   90.00
_cell.angle_gamma   90.00
#
_symmetry.space_group_name_H-M   'P 1'
#
loop_
_entity.id
_entity.type
_entity.pdbx_description
1 polymer ?
#
loop_
_entity_poly.entity_id
_entity_poly.type
_entity_poly.pdbx_seq_one_letter_code
_entity_poly.pdbx_strand_id
1 'polypeptide(L)'
;MSECASGAASDVRRCASIGGQTCWIHDEGHRAGFFHTFDALDIEAPGAERRPRKLHVFLPRDYEAHAKRYPVLYMNDGQTAFFTDNPFRKTWDVAGILSDARASREIPEVIVVAVHPIVRDFEYTHAPWAPGRPCCGVERYATYLTTRLLPFIDATYRTIPTRQGRGLLGSSHGGLAAFWVAVGAGDLFGAVAAMSPSFWVGLDSTPTESIRSLSSTPLKSSALYAHARRNLASPTHPRPRIWIDWGLERSGGPHNEVTEALAAVRGKEMAELLQEDFGYAFADGHGHGDGDGDCRQLVAHAVPSGGHDEDSWRQQVPNVLRWMFAGTDEMPVSNGFR
;
A
#
# COMPACT_ATOMS: atom_id res chain seq x y z
N MET A 1 -2.38 -35.23 4.00
CA MET A 1 -3.62 -35.34 3.19
C MET A 1 -4.80 -35.33 4.13
N SER A 2 -5.46 -34.19 4.23
CA SER A 2 -6.72 -33.92 4.95
C SER A 2 -6.91 -32.41 4.80
N GLU A 3 -8.01 -31.85 4.30
CA GLU A 3 -9.12 -32.38 3.53
C GLU A 3 -9.73 -31.14 2.86
N CYS A 4 -9.63 -31.03 1.54
CA CYS A 4 -10.41 -30.08 0.76
C CYS A 4 -11.86 -30.58 0.80
N ALA A 5 -12.62 -30.20 1.83
CA ALA A 5 -14.01 -30.60 1.94
C ALA A 5 -14.85 -29.89 0.87
N SER A 6 -15.69 -30.69 0.24
CA SER A 6 -16.57 -30.39 -0.89
C SER A 6 -17.57 -29.24 -0.61
N GLY A 7 -17.50 -28.19 -1.43
CA GLY A 7 -18.60 -27.25 -1.66
C GLY A 7 -19.30 -27.58 -2.99
N ALA A 8 -20.60 -27.30 -3.07
CA ALA A 8 -21.50 -27.70 -4.14
C ALA A 8 -21.08 -27.21 -5.54
N ALA A 9 -21.60 -27.89 -6.58
CA ALA A 9 -21.23 -27.79 -7.99
C ALA A 9 -21.59 -26.47 -8.72
N SER A 10 -21.39 -25.32 -8.08
CA SER A 10 -21.45 -23.99 -8.71
C SER A 10 -20.28 -23.06 -8.39
N ASP A 11 -19.37 -23.43 -7.47
CA ASP A 11 -18.34 -22.50 -6.96
C ASP A 11 -16.97 -22.68 -7.63
N VAL A 12 -16.52 -21.62 -8.31
CA VAL A 12 -15.28 -21.45 -9.09
C VAL A 12 -14.03 -21.35 -8.18
N ARG A 13 -14.00 -22.10 -7.06
CA ARG A 13 -12.88 -22.09 -6.09
C ARG A 13 -12.15 -23.42 -6.06
N ARG A 14 -10.84 -23.42 -6.37
CA ARG A 14 -9.95 -24.58 -6.32
C ARG A 14 -8.93 -24.42 -5.20
N CYS A 15 -8.78 -25.43 -4.34
CA CYS A 15 -7.69 -25.46 -3.37
C CYS A 15 -6.38 -25.99 -3.99
N ALA A 16 -5.26 -25.40 -3.64
CA ALA A 16 -3.92 -25.78 -4.06
C ALA A 16 -2.89 -25.56 -2.94
N SER A 17 -1.73 -26.20 -3.05
CA SER A 17 -0.56 -25.86 -2.26
C SER A 17 0.35 -24.95 -3.07
N ILE A 18 0.54 -23.72 -2.61
CA ILE A 18 1.34 -22.69 -3.28
C ILE A 18 2.37 -22.16 -2.29
N GLY A 19 3.65 -22.24 -2.65
CA GLY A 19 4.74 -21.91 -1.71
C GLY A 19 4.73 -22.75 -0.43
N GLY A 20 4.20 -23.98 -0.49
CA GLY A 20 4.03 -24.86 0.68
C GLY A 20 2.86 -24.48 1.60
N GLN A 21 2.01 -23.53 1.20
CA GLN A 21 0.89 -23.00 1.99
C GLN A 21 -0.44 -23.33 1.31
N THR A 22 -1.50 -23.53 2.10
CA THR A 22 -2.85 -23.75 1.56
C THR A 22 -3.38 -22.47 0.93
N CYS A 23 -3.80 -22.56 -0.33
CA CYS A 23 -4.26 -21.43 -1.12
C CYS A 23 -5.56 -21.78 -1.86
N TRP A 24 -6.50 -20.85 -1.87
CA TRP A 24 -7.71 -20.90 -2.70
C TRP A 24 -7.49 -20.09 -3.97
N ILE A 25 -7.53 -20.75 -5.12
CA ILE A 25 -7.53 -20.14 -6.44
C ILE A 25 -8.98 -19.93 -6.83
N HIS A 26 -9.36 -18.70 -7.18
CA HIS A 26 -10.72 -18.38 -7.57
C HIS A 26 -10.81 -17.22 -8.54
N ASP A 27 -11.85 -17.26 -9.38
CA ASP A 27 -12.14 -16.23 -10.38
C ASP A 27 -13.49 -15.60 -10.09
N GLU A 28 -13.46 -14.32 -9.74
CA GLU A 28 -14.65 -13.53 -9.39
C GLU A 28 -15.17 -12.75 -10.62
N GLY A 29 -14.71 -13.09 -11.84
CA GLY A 29 -15.20 -12.54 -13.11
C GLY A 29 -14.55 -11.24 -13.57
N HIS A 30 -13.48 -10.79 -12.90
CA HIS A 30 -12.78 -9.55 -13.25
C HIS A 30 -11.99 -9.69 -14.56
N ARG A 31 -12.19 -8.77 -15.51
CA ARG A 31 -11.47 -8.78 -16.80
C ARG A 31 -9.96 -8.70 -16.63
N ALA A 32 -9.47 -8.08 -15.55
CA ALA A 32 -8.05 -7.92 -15.31
C ALA A 32 -7.35 -9.13 -14.72
N GLY A 33 -8.06 -10.10 -14.12
CA GLY A 33 -7.37 -11.12 -13.36
C GLY A 33 -8.24 -12.00 -12.49
N PHE A 34 -7.57 -12.81 -11.68
CA PHE A 34 -8.14 -13.77 -10.76
C PHE A 34 -7.32 -13.78 -9.46
N PHE A 35 -7.76 -14.53 -8.46
CA PHE A 35 -7.22 -14.44 -7.11
C PHE A 35 -6.61 -15.74 -6.62
N HIS A 36 -5.52 -15.59 -5.87
CA HIS A 36 -5.02 -16.57 -4.92
C HIS A 36 -5.27 -16.00 -3.50
N THR A 37 -6.05 -16.70 -2.68
CA THR A 37 -6.32 -16.32 -1.29
C THR A 37 -5.71 -17.33 -0.34
N PHE A 38 -4.88 -16.85 0.58
CA PHE A 38 -4.42 -17.60 1.74
C PHE A 38 -5.23 -17.13 2.95
N ASP A 39 -6.07 -18.00 3.53
CA ASP A 39 -6.84 -17.61 4.73
C ASP A 39 -5.97 -17.53 5.99
N ALA A 40 -4.87 -18.28 6.03
CA ALA A 40 -3.98 -18.39 7.18
C ALA A 40 -2.53 -18.60 6.73
N LEU A 41 -1.99 -17.66 5.94
CA LEU A 41 -0.59 -17.69 5.50
C LEU A 41 0.35 -17.63 6.70
N ASP A 42 1.15 -18.68 6.89
CA ASP A 42 2.08 -18.77 8.02
C ASP A 42 3.51 -18.93 7.54
N ILE A 43 4.19 -17.79 7.50
CA ILE A 43 5.55 -17.63 7.04
C ILE A 43 6.40 -16.95 8.11
N GLU A 44 6.11 -17.21 9.40
CA GLU A 44 6.94 -16.75 10.52
C GLU A 44 8.24 -17.55 10.63
N ALA A 45 9.18 -17.08 11.47
CA ALA A 45 10.55 -17.63 11.47
C ALA A 45 10.54 -19.00 12.13
N PRO A 46 11.41 -19.95 11.72
CA PRO A 46 11.55 -21.18 12.48
C PRO A 46 11.79 -20.85 13.96
N GLY A 47 10.92 -21.35 14.84
CA GLY A 47 10.96 -21.08 16.29
C GLY A 47 10.30 -19.77 16.75
N ALA A 48 9.82 -18.90 15.86
CA ALA A 48 9.01 -17.75 16.23
C ALA A 48 7.56 -18.17 16.52
N GLU A 49 6.86 -17.35 17.31
CA GLU A 49 5.43 -17.49 17.53
C GLU A 49 4.67 -17.37 16.19
N ARG A 50 3.88 -18.40 15.88
CA ARG A 50 3.06 -18.45 14.67
C ARG A 50 1.99 -17.38 14.71
N ARG A 51 1.92 -16.56 13.65
CA ARG A 51 0.98 -15.45 13.50
C ARG A 51 0.41 -15.44 12.09
N PRO A 52 -0.40 -16.45 11.73
CA PRO A 52 -0.91 -16.58 10.38
C PRO A 52 -1.77 -15.37 10.00
N ARG A 53 -1.69 -14.98 8.73
CA ARG A 53 -2.42 -13.83 8.20
C ARG A 53 -3.24 -14.21 6.99
N LYS A 54 -4.38 -13.53 6.83
CA LYS A 54 -5.09 -13.58 5.56
C LYS A 54 -4.36 -12.73 4.52
N LEU A 55 -4.21 -13.27 3.32
CA LEU A 55 -3.56 -12.60 2.20
C LEU A 55 -4.36 -12.84 0.92
N HIS A 56 -4.62 -11.77 0.18
CA HIS A 56 -5.13 -11.85 -1.18
C HIS A 56 -4.03 -11.48 -2.18
N VAL A 57 -3.84 -12.32 -3.20
CA VAL A 57 -2.94 -12.05 -4.32
C VAL A 57 -3.79 -12.03 -5.59
N PHE A 58 -3.93 -10.86 -6.20
CA PHE A 58 -4.56 -10.70 -7.51
C PHE A 58 -3.51 -10.84 -8.60
N LEU A 59 -3.77 -11.76 -9.53
CA LEU A 59 -2.88 -12.08 -10.64
C LEU A 59 -3.48 -11.57 -11.95
N PRO A 60 -2.68 -10.96 -12.85
CA PRO A 60 -3.13 -10.59 -14.19
C PRO A 60 -3.78 -11.75 -14.94
N ARG A 61 -4.79 -11.45 -15.75
CA ARG A 61 -5.62 -12.45 -16.45
C ARG A 61 -4.79 -13.43 -17.27
N ASP A 62 -3.73 -12.94 -17.92
CA ASP A 62 -2.89 -13.75 -18.79
C ASP A 62 -1.67 -14.33 -18.06
N TYR A 63 -1.65 -14.28 -16.72
CA TYR A 63 -0.51 -14.73 -15.91
C TYR A 63 -0.12 -16.16 -16.28
N GLU A 64 -1.03 -17.13 -16.28
CA GLU A 64 -0.71 -18.53 -16.59
C GLU A 64 -0.26 -18.77 -18.04
N ALA A 65 -0.67 -17.90 -18.97
CA ALA A 65 -0.42 -18.09 -20.40
C ALA A 65 1.00 -17.69 -20.83
N HIS A 66 1.69 -16.86 -20.05
CA HIS A 66 2.96 -16.23 -20.46
C HIS A 66 4.04 -16.34 -19.39
N ALA A 67 5.30 -16.30 -19.80
CA ALA A 67 6.46 -16.27 -18.90
C ALA A 67 6.82 -14.85 -18.39
N LYS A 68 5.93 -13.87 -18.60
CA LYS A 68 6.12 -12.47 -18.18
C LYS A 68 6.28 -12.37 -16.66
N ARG A 69 7.16 -11.45 -16.24
CA ARG A 69 7.31 -11.02 -14.85
C ARG A 69 6.59 -9.69 -14.66
N TYR A 70 6.03 -9.47 -13.48
CA TYR A 70 5.16 -8.33 -13.21
C TYR A 70 5.68 -7.48 -12.04
N PRO A 71 5.53 -6.15 -12.10
CA PRO A 71 5.63 -5.32 -10.92
C PRO A 71 4.58 -5.73 -9.87
N VAL A 72 4.87 -5.46 -8.60
CA VAL A 72 4.02 -5.86 -7.47
C VAL A 72 3.64 -4.65 -6.64
N LEU A 73 2.33 -4.41 -6.53
CA LEU A 73 1.75 -3.51 -5.54
C LEU A 73 1.49 -4.30 -4.26
N TYR A 74 2.20 -3.97 -3.19
CA TYR A 74 1.84 -4.39 -1.84
C TYR A 74 0.85 -3.37 -1.28
N MET A 75 -0.30 -3.84 -0.83
CA MET A 75 -1.37 -2.99 -0.32
C MET A 75 -1.70 -3.37 1.12
N ASN A 76 -1.56 -2.39 2.01
CA ASN A 76 -2.08 -2.50 3.37
C ASN A 76 -3.62 -2.50 3.33
N ASP A 77 -4.24 -3.05 4.38
CA ASP A 77 -5.70 -3.10 4.50
C ASP A 77 -6.37 -4.04 3.49
N GLY A 78 -5.81 -5.24 3.35
CA GLY A 78 -6.32 -6.27 2.45
C GLY A 78 -7.79 -6.65 2.68
N GLN A 79 -8.31 -6.45 3.90
CA GLN A 79 -9.72 -6.68 4.24
C GLN A 79 -10.71 -5.79 3.47
N THR A 80 -10.26 -4.66 2.94
CA THR A 80 -11.08 -3.74 2.13
C THR A 80 -10.51 -3.54 0.71
N ALA A 81 -9.45 -4.24 0.32
CA ALA A 81 -8.81 -4.00 -0.98
C ALA A 81 -9.70 -4.44 -2.16
N PHE A 82 -10.40 -5.57 -2.02
CA PHE A 82 -11.14 -6.20 -3.13
C PHE A 82 -12.62 -6.44 -2.81
N PHE A 83 -12.92 -7.02 -1.65
CA PHE A 83 -14.24 -7.57 -1.36
C PHE A 83 -15.01 -6.72 -0.34
N THR A 84 -16.33 -6.63 -0.52
CA THR A 84 -17.25 -5.99 0.43
C THR A 84 -17.71 -6.93 1.54
N ASP A 85 -17.40 -8.23 1.44
CA ASP A 85 -17.64 -9.22 2.50
C ASP A 85 -16.61 -9.07 3.63
N ASN A 86 -16.76 -7.98 4.36
CA ASN A 86 -15.97 -7.64 5.53
C ASN A 86 -16.87 -6.88 6.54
N PRO A 87 -16.46 -6.79 7.82
CA PRO A 87 -17.28 -6.16 8.86
C PRO A 87 -17.65 -4.68 8.57
N PHE A 88 -16.89 -3.98 7.74
CA PHE A 88 -17.12 -2.59 7.39
C PHE A 88 -18.06 -2.41 6.19
N ARG A 89 -18.27 -3.48 5.39
CA ARG A 89 -19.01 -3.44 4.11
C ARG A 89 -18.46 -2.40 3.12
N LYS A 90 -17.15 -2.17 3.15
CA LYS A 90 -16.45 -1.21 2.30
C LYS A 90 -15.43 -1.90 1.40
N THR A 91 -15.11 -1.29 0.26
CA THR A 91 -14.08 -1.80 -0.63
C THR A 91 -13.42 -0.67 -1.42
N TRP A 92 -12.16 -0.85 -1.76
CA TRP A 92 -11.46 -0.03 -2.75
C TRP A 92 -11.75 -0.50 -4.18
N ASP A 93 -12.34 -1.69 -4.36
CA ASP A 93 -12.62 -2.31 -5.66
C ASP A 93 -11.41 -2.28 -6.61
N VAL A 94 -10.22 -2.61 -6.09
CA VAL A 94 -8.98 -2.54 -6.87
C VAL A 94 -9.05 -3.45 -8.10
N ALA A 95 -9.71 -4.61 -8.00
CA ALA A 95 -9.86 -5.52 -9.12
C ALA A 95 -10.81 -4.97 -10.22
N GLY A 96 -11.86 -4.22 -9.86
CA GLY A 96 -12.68 -3.46 -10.79
C GLY A 96 -11.88 -2.37 -11.50
N ILE A 97 -11.13 -1.57 -10.73
CA ILE A 97 -10.25 -0.51 -11.25
C ILE A 97 -9.24 -1.07 -12.25
N LEU A 98 -8.57 -2.16 -11.92
CA LEU A 98 -7.63 -2.83 -12.83
C LEU A 98 -8.33 -3.37 -14.08
N SER A 99 -9.57 -3.86 -13.94
CA SER A 99 -10.36 -4.38 -15.06
C SER A 99 -10.76 -3.29 -16.07
N ASP A 100 -11.03 -2.08 -15.59
CA ASP A 100 -11.32 -0.94 -16.44
C ASP A 100 -10.05 -0.38 -17.08
N ALA A 101 -8.95 -0.32 -16.31
CA ALA A 101 -7.65 0.10 -16.81
C ALA A 101 -7.05 -0.85 -17.85
N ARG A 102 -7.31 -2.15 -17.74
CA ARG A 102 -6.87 -3.14 -18.75
C ARG A 102 -7.48 -2.86 -20.12
N ALA A 103 -8.71 -2.34 -20.16
CA ALA A 103 -9.36 -1.99 -21.43
C ALA A 103 -8.69 -0.79 -22.12
N SER A 104 -8.23 0.21 -21.34
CA SER A 104 -7.56 1.40 -21.87
C SER A 104 -6.04 1.25 -22.05
N ARG A 105 -5.42 0.23 -21.44
CA ARG A 105 -3.96 0.01 -21.38
C ARG A 105 -3.19 1.19 -20.76
N GLU A 106 -3.84 1.94 -19.90
CA GLU A 106 -3.26 3.13 -19.28
C GLU A 106 -2.41 2.82 -18.04
N ILE A 107 -2.53 1.60 -17.49
CA ILE A 107 -1.83 1.17 -16.27
C ILE A 107 -1.09 -0.14 -16.56
N PRO A 108 0.14 -0.31 -16.05
CA PRO A 108 0.88 -1.55 -16.18
C PRO A 108 0.09 -2.73 -15.60
N GLU A 109 0.25 -3.91 -16.20
CA GLU A 109 -0.23 -5.13 -15.57
C GLU A 109 0.56 -5.39 -14.29
N VAL A 110 -0.13 -5.43 -13.15
CA VAL A 110 0.48 -5.55 -11.82
C VAL A 110 -0.05 -6.78 -11.11
N ILE A 111 0.80 -7.40 -10.30
CA ILE A 111 0.34 -8.28 -9.22
C ILE A 111 -0.02 -7.39 -8.03
N VAL A 112 -1.18 -7.62 -7.40
CA VAL A 112 -1.54 -6.91 -6.16
C VAL A 112 -1.53 -7.90 -5.01
N VAL A 113 -0.70 -7.64 -4.02
CA VAL A 113 -0.59 -8.40 -2.77
C VAL A 113 -1.24 -7.58 -1.66
N ALA A 114 -2.48 -7.90 -1.32
CA ALA A 114 -3.25 -7.20 -0.30
C ALA A 114 -3.16 -7.92 1.05
N VAL A 115 -2.55 -7.24 2.02
CA VAL A 115 -2.15 -7.80 3.31
C VAL A 115 -3.20 -7.45 4.37
N HIS A 116 -3.79 -8.47 4.99
CA HIS A 116 -4.65 -8.24 6.16
C HIS A 116 -3.76 -8.02 7.39
N PRO A 117 -3.97 -6.93 8.14
CA PRO A 117 -3.38 -6.81 9.46
C PRO A 117 -4.07 -7.79 10.43
N ILE A 118 -3.30 -8.29 11.39
CA ILE A 118 -3.81 -9.07 12.53
C ILE A 118 -4.44 -8.11 13.53
N VAL A 119 -3.72 -7.05 13.90
CA VAL A 119 -4.20 -5.99 14.78
C VAL A 119 -3.80 -4.65 14.16
N ARG A 120 -4.67 -4.11 13.32
CA ARG A 120 -4.38 -2.92 12.49
C ARG A 120 -3.72 -1.79 13.25
N ASP A 121 -4.31 -1.35 14.37
CA ASP A 121 -3.79 -0.22 15.13
C ASP A 121 -2.43 -0.51 15.77
N PHE A 122 -2.22 -1.73 16.27
CA PHE A 122 -0.91 -2.16 16.79
C PHE A 122 0.14 -2.09 15.68
N GLU A 123 -0.15 -2.74 14.56
CA GLU A 123 0.81 -2.99 13.49
C GLU A 123 1.11 -1.77 12.65
N TYR A 124 0.21 -0.81 12.58
CA TYR A 124 0.35 0.34 11.68
C TYR A 124 0.73 1.62 12.40
N THR A 125 0.95 1.60 13.72
CA THR A 125 1.35 2.78 14.48
C THR A 125 2.69 2.58 15.17
N HIS A 126 3.46 3.67 15.28
CA HIS A 126 4.75 3.70 15.97
C HIS A 126 4.64 4.28 17.38
N ALA A 127 3.50 4.87 17.71
CA ALA A 127 3.23 5.54 18.97
C ALA A 127 1.75 5.38 19.33
N PRO A 128 1.36 5.56 20.62
CA PRO A 128 -0.03 5.61 21.00
C PRO A 128 -0.78 6.70 20.23
N TRP A 129 -1.93 6.35 19.66
CA TRP A 129 -2.80 7.29 18.95
C TRP A 129 -4.04 7.68 19.77
N ALA A 130 -4.34 6.90 20.82
CA ALA A 130 -5.49 7.04 21.71
C ALA A 130 -5.25 6.27 23.03
N PRO A 131 -5.83 6.72 24.17
CA PRO A 131 -5.76 5.96 25.42
C PRO A 131 -6.34 4.55 25.29
N GLY A 132 -5.61 3.55 25.81
CA GLY A 132 -6.06 2.15 25.85
C GLY A 132 -6.12 1.42 24.50
N ARG A 133 -5.67 2.05 23.40
CA ARG A 133 -5.59 1.40 22.09
C ARG A 133 -4.24 0.72 21.90
N PRO A 134 -4.19 -0.45 21.24
CA PRO A 134 -2.93 -1.12 20.96
C PRO A 134 -2.15 -0.31 19.92
N CYS A 135 -0.82 -0.25 20.08
CA CYS A 135 0.06 0.55 19.23
C CYS A 135 1.45 -0.07 19.12
N CYS A 136 2.31 0.61 18.36
CA CYS A 136 3.76 0.54 18.53
C CYS A 136 4.37 -0.78 17.99
N GLY A 137 3.68 -1.40 17.03
CA GLY A 137 4.07 -2.64 16.36
C GLY A 137 4.57 -2.45 14.93
N VAL A 138 4.66 -1.21 14.42
CA VAL A 138 5.02 -0.96 13.01
C VAL A 138 6.39 -1.46 12.61
N GLU A 139 7.38 -1.47 13.51
CA GLU A 139 8.69 -2.05 13.22
C GLU A 139 8.62 -3.58 13.04
N ARG A 140 7.75 -4.24 13.81
CA ARG A 140 7.50 -5.68 13.67
C ARG A 140 6.77 -5.97 12.36
N TYR A 141 5.78 -5.15 12.00
CA TYR A 141 5.09 -5.28 10.72
C TYR A 141 6.04 -5.06 9.54
N ALA A 142 6.90 -4.04 9.62
CA ALA A 142 7.94 -3.78 8.62
C ALA A 142 8.88 -4.97 8.46
N THR A 143 9.33 -5.55 9.57
CA THR A 143 10.19 -6.75 9.56
C THR A 143 9.49 -7.94 8.92
N TYR A 144 8.21 -8.19 9.25
CA TYR A 144 7.43 -9.25 8.61
C TYR A 144 7.32 -9.03 7.10
N LEU A 145 6.97 -7.82 6.65
CA LEU A 145 6.87 -7.52 5.23
C LEU A 145 8.19 -7.78 4.51
N THR A 146 9.27 -7.14 4.97
CA THR A 146 10.55 -7.12 4.24
C THR A 146 11.29 -8.44 4.29
N THR A 147 11.29 -9.11 5.43
CA THR A 147 12.10 -10.33 5.60
C THR A 147 11.33 -11.60 5.27
N ARG A 148 9.99 -11.57 5.35
CA ARG A 148 9.15 -12.78 5.21
C ARG A 148 8.25 -12.73 4.01
N LEU A 149 7.41 -11.70 3.91
CA LEU A 149 6.42 -11.63 2.85
C LEU A 149 7.07 -11.41 1.48
N LEU A 150 8.00 -10.45 1.34
CA LEU A 150 8.66 -10.20 0.06
C LEU A 150 9.35 -11.47 -0.48
N PRO A 151 10.20 -12.19 0.28
CA PRO A 151 10.82 -13.40 -0.22
C PRO A 151 9.82 -14.51 -0.56
N PHE A 152 8.75 -14.66 0.23
CA PHE A 152 7.69 -15.63 -0.07
C PHE A 152 7.03 -15.32 -1.41
N ILE A 153 6.66 -14.05 -1.65
CA ILE A 153 6.00 -13.64 -2.88
C ILE A 153 6.93 -13.80 -4.09
N ASP A 154 8.18 -13.37 -3.99
CA ASP A 154 9.14 -13.46 -5.10
C ASP A 154 9.53 -14.91 -5.45
N ALA A 155 9.53 -15.82 -4.45
CA ALA A 155 9.75 -17.25 -4.69
C ALA A 155 8.52 -17.96 -5.27
N THR A 156 7.33 -17.42 -5.02
CA THR A 156 6.05 -18.06 -5.37
C THR A 156 5.49 -17.56 -6.70
N TYR A 157 5.71 -16.29 -7.02
CA TYR A 157 5.12 -15.61 -8.18
C TYR A 157 6.20 -15.04 -9.11
N ARG A 158 5.86 -14.84 -10.38
CA ARG A 158 6.71 -14.20 -11.39
C ARG A 158 6.70 -12.70 -11.19
N THR A 159 7.38 -12.25 -10.16
CA THR A 159 7.56 -10.83 -9.85
C THR A 159 8.78 -10.27 -10.60
N ILE A 160 8.88 -8.94 -10.67
CA ILE A 160 10.13 -8.20 -10.88
C ILE A 160 10.72 -7.95 -9.48
N PRO A 161 11.69 -8.76 -9.00
CA PRO A 161 12.11 -8.74 -7.60
C PRO A 161 13.16 -7.65 -7.30
N THR A 162 12.98 -6.46 -7.88
CA THR A 162 13.83 -5.28 -7.66
C THR A 162 13.02 -4.18 -6.99
N ARG A 163 13.67 -3.19 -6.39
CA ARG A 163 12.97 -2.05 -5.80
C ARG A 163 12.07 -1.33 -6.81
N GLN A 164 12.51 -1.18 -8.06
CA GLN A 164 11.70 -0.55 -9.12
C GLN A 164 10.43 -1.36 -9.42
N GLY A 165 10.49 -2.69 -9.28
CA GLY A 165 9.34 -3.57 -9.43
C GLY A 165 8.43 -3.67 -8.20
N ARG A 166 8.73 -2.99 -7.08
CA ARG A 166 7.95 -3.08 -5.84
C ARG A 166 7.45 -1.72 -5.38
N GLY A 167 6.14 -1.62 -5.23
CA GLY A 167 5.44 -0.47 -4.66
C GLY A 167 4.67 -0.83 -3.40
N LEU A 168 4.51 0.12 -2.48
CA LEU A 168 3.72 -0.06 -1.25
C LEU A 168 2.65 1.03 -1.15
N LEU A 169 1.41 0.64 -0.85
CA LEU A 169 0.26 1.54 -0.75
C LEU A 169 -0.53 1.28 0.53
N GLY A 170 -1.04 2.35 1.15
CA GLY A 170 -2.01 2.26 2.23
C GLY A 170 -2.66 3.61 2.53
N SER A 171 -3.73 3.58 3.33
CA SER A 171 -4.41 4.80 3.77
C SER A 171 -4.48 4.95 5.30
N SER A 172 -4.63 6.17 5.82
CA SER A 172 -4.78 6.40 7.26
C SER A 172 -3.60 5.81 8.05
N HIS A 173 -3.85 4.97 9.07
CA HIS A 173 -2.78 4.19 9.73
C HIS A 173 -2.00 3.32 8.73
N GLY A 174 -2.66 2.69 7.77
CA GLY A 174 -2.02 1.93 6.70
C GLY A 174 -1.12 2.80 5.81
N GLY A 175 -1.44 4.09 5.64
CA GLY A 175 -0.62 5.08 4.93
C GLY A 175 0.63 5.47 5.73
N LEU A 176 0.48 5.64 7.06
CA LEU A 176 1.62 5.81 7.97
C LEU A 176 2.54 4.60 7.91
N ALA A 177 1.98 3.38 8.00
CA ALA A 177 2.75 2.14 7.95
C ALA A 177 3.45 1.97 6.61
N ALA A 178 2.77 2.26 5.49
CA ALA A 178 3.35 2.22 4.15
C ALA A 178 4.57 3.13 4.06
N PHE A 179 4.43 4.40 4.49
CA PHE A 179 5.53 5.36 4.53
C PHE A 179 6.67 4.87 5.43
N TRP A 180 6.37 4.42 6.65
CA TRP A 180 7.37 3.93 7.61
C TRP A 180 8.20 2.79 7.03
N VAL A 181 7.55 1.80 6.43
CA VAL A 181 8.18 0.62 5.83
C VAL A 181 9.04 1.01 4.64
N ALA A 182 8.49 1.74 3.66
CA ALA A 182 9.21 2.04 2.43
C ALA A 182 10.39 3.00 2.65
N VAL A 183 10.27 3.95 3.59
CA VAL A 183 11.39 4.83 3.97
C VAL A 183 12.49 4.02 4.69
N GLY A 184 12.11 3.10 5.56
CA GLY A 184 13.06 2.21 6.26
C GLY A 184 13.72 1.16 5.35
N ALA A 185 13.04 0.74 4.29
CA ALA A 185 13.48 -0.33 3.39
C ALA A 185 13.48 0.14 1.93
N GLY A 186 14.07 1.32 1.68
CA GLY A 186 14.09 1.94 0.35
C GLY A 186 14.97 1.20 -0.66
N ASP A 187 15.83 0.29 -0.21
CA ASP A 187 16.54 -0.71 -1.00
C ASP A 187 15.63 -1.83 -1.53
N LEU A 188 14.50 -2.07 -0.87
CA LEU A 188 13.50 -3.09 -1.24
C LEU A 188 12.28 -2.51 -1.96
N PHE A 189 11.85 -1.30 -1.60
CA PHE A 189 10.71 -0.59 -2.19
C PHE A 189 11.15 0.66 -2.97
N GLY A 190 10.78 0.73 -4.24
CA GLY A 190 11.12 1.84 -5.13
C GLY A 190 10.19 3.04 -5.00
N ALA A 191 8.96 2.80 -4.55
CA ALA A 191 7.93 3.81 -4.44
C ALA A 191 6.91 3.48 -3.36
N VAL A 192 6.34 4.52 -2.76
CA VAL A 192 5.29 4.42 -1.73
C VAL A 192 4.19 5.44 -1.98
N ALA A 193 2.94 5.03 -1.74
CA ALA A 193 1.79 5.92 -1.71
C ALA A 193 1.11 5.86 -0.34
N ALA A 194 1.12 7.00 0.34
CA ALA A 194 0.52 7.21 1.65
C ALA A 194 -0.70 8.12 1.50
N MET A 195 -1.90 7.53 1.50
CA MET A 195 -3.16 8.25 1.25
C MET A 195 -3.82 8.67 2.55
N SER A 196 -4.19 9.94 2.69
CA SER A 196 -4.68 10.53 3.94
C SER A 196 -3.92 10.01 5.19
N PRO A 197 -2.59 10.05 5.21
CA PRO A 197 -1.82 9.29 6.19
C PRO A 197 -1.94 9.87 7.59
N SER A 198 -1.97 9.00 8.60
CA SER A 198 -2.12 9.40 10.00
C SER A 198 -0.82 9.93 10.63
N PHE A 199 -0.09 10.82 9.95
CA PHE A 199 1.19 11.37 10.43
C PHE A 199 1.08 12.17 11.75
N TRP A 200 -0.14 12.44 12.21
CA TRP A 200 -0.46 13.01 13.52
C TRP A 200 -0.27 12.04 14.70
N VAL A 201 -0.18 10.73 14.46
CA VAL A 201 0.00 9.71 15.51
C VAL A 201 1.28 9.94 16.30
N GLY A 202 1.17 9.95 17.64
CA GLY A 202 2.28 10.20 18.56
C GLY A 202 2.64 11.68 18.75
N LEU A 203 1.90 12.59 18.11
CA LEU A 203 2.13 14.04 18.17
C LEU A 203 0.87 14.80 18.59
N ASP A 204 -0.25 14.47 17.96
CA ASP A 204 -1.55 15.08 18.22
C ASP A 204 -2.41 14.16 19.09
N SER A 205 -3.20 14.76 19.97
CA SER A 205 -4.22 14.01 20.72
C SER A 205 -5.28 13.43 19.79
N THR A 206 -5.90 12.35 20.25
CA THR A 206 -6.90 11.53 19.55
C THR A 206 -7.87 12.32 18.64
N PRO A 207 -8.19 11.84 17.42
CA PRO A 207 -9.13 12.49 16.48
C PRO A 207 -10.60 12.63 16.94
N THR A 208 -10.93 12.24 18.17
CA THR A 208 -12.30 12.31 18.71
C THR A 208 -12.65 13.65 19.33
N GLU A 209 -11.68 14.57 19.49
CA GLU A 209 -11.88 15.77 20.31
C GLU A 209 -12.17 17.04 19.49
N SER A 210 -11.33 17.42 18.52
CA SER A 210 -11.53 18.54 17.58
C SER A 210 -10.28 18.76 16.74
N ILE A 211 -10.37 19.37 15.54
CA ILE A 211 -9.17 19.94 14.86
C ILE A 211 -8.43 20.97 15.75
N ARG A 212 -9.13 21.57 16.72
CA ARG A 212 -8.55 22.50 17.71
C ARG A 212 -7.58 21.84 18.69
N SER A 213 -7.48 20.50 18.71
CA SER A 213 -6.52 19.75 19.52
C SER A 213 -5.20 19.46 18.79
N LEU A 214 -5.00 20.04 17.60
CA LEU A 214 -3.70 20.05 16.93
C LEU A 214 -2.62 20.61 17.86
N SER A 215 -1.59 19.81 18.08
CA SER A 215 -0.42 20.21 18.84
C SER A 215 0.33 21.30 18.08
N SER A 216 0.71 22.38 18.76
CA SER A 216 1.65 23.36 18.22
C SER A 216 3.06 22.81 18.05
N THR A 217 3.30 21.57 18.53
CA THR A 217 4.55 20.86 18.33
C THR A 217 4.70 20.50 16.84
N PRO A 218 5.83 20.87 16.20
CA PRO A 218 6.09 20.52 14.81
C PRO A 218 6.25 19.01 14.61
N LEU A 219 5.86 18.50 13.44
CA LEU A 219 6.10 17.12 13.03
C LEU A 219 7.59 16.76 13.04
N LYS A 220 8.46 17.76 12.84
CA LYS A 220 9.93 17.62 12.91
C LYS A 220 10.45 17.10 14.26
N SER A 221 9.69 17.20 15.35
CA SER A 221 10.08 16.61 16.64
C SER A 221 9.45 15.25 16.94
N SER A 222 8.67 14.69 16.00
CA SER A 222 8.01 13.39 16.16
C SER A 222 8.97 12.21 15.98
N ALA A 223 8.59 11.05 16.51
CA ALA A 223 9.28 9.78 16.27
C ALA A 223 9.19 9.36 14.78
N LEU A 224 8.10 9.68 14.09
CA LEU A 224 7.96 9.48 12.65
C LEU A 224 9.02 10.24 11.85
N TYR A 225 9.21 11.53 12.13
CA TYR A 225 10.26 12.31 11.49
C TYR A 225 11.65 11.80 11.86
N ALA A 226 11.87 11.41 13.12
CA ALA A 226 13.16 10.85 13.54
C ALA A 226 13.50 9.56 12.76
N HIS A 227 12.51 8.71 12.48
CA HIS A 227 12.65 7.54 11.60
C HIS A 227 12.94 7.95 10.15
N ALA A 228 12.19 8.91 9.60
CA ALA A 228 12.43 9.41 8.24
C ALA A 228 13.84 9.99 8.09
N ARG A 229 14.27 10.84 9.02
CA ARG A 229 15.62 11.43 9.05
C ARG A 229 16.71 10.37 9.09
N ARG A 230 16.58 9.34 9.93
CA ARG A 230 17.58 8.26 10.05
C ARG A 230 17.84 7.57 8.72
N ASN A 231 16.79 7.34 7.93
CA ASN A 231 16.89 6.58 6.68
C ASN A 231 17.13 7.48 5.46
N LEU A 232 16.43 8.61 5.35
CA LEU A 232 16.52 9.50 4.19
C LEU A 232 17.78 10.37 4.20
N ALA A 233 18.32 10.75 5.37
CA ALA A 233 19.55 11.54 5.43
C ALA A 233 20.82 10.69 5.14
N SER A 234 20.70 9.36 5.13
CA SER A 234 21.83 8.48 4.84
C SER A 234 22.19 8.54 3.34
N PRO A 235 23.45 8.84 2.98
CA PRO A 235 23.85 8.96 1.58
C PRO A 235 23.92 7.59 0.86
N THR A 236 24.00 6.49 1.62
CA THR A 236 24.08 5.13 1.09
C THR A 236 22.75 4.40 1.09
N HIS A 237 21.69 4.99 1.68
CA HIS A 237 20.37 4.37 1.75
C HIS A 237 19.54 4.81 0.55
N PRO A 238 19.11 3.89 -0.35
CA PRO A 238 18.27 4.25 -1.46
C PRO A 238 16.93 4.83 -0.96
N ARG A 239 16.47 5.89 -1.61
CA ARG A 239 15.25 6.60 -1.21
C ARG A 239 14.06 6.13 -2.06
N PRO A 240 12.88 5.85 -1.50
CA PRO A 240 11.70 5.61 -2.32
C PRO A 240 11.22 6.92 -2.95
N ARG A 241 10.58 6.83 -4.11
CA ARG A 241 9.67 7.88 -4.57
C ARG A 241 8.45 7.93 -3.65
N ILE A 242 7.93 9.11 -3.35
CA ILE A 242 6.89 9.28 -2.34
C ILE A 242 5.66 9.97 -2.94
N TRP A 243 4.49 9.37 -2.73
CA TRP A 243 3.20 9.97 -3.00
C TRP A 243 2.47 10.18 -1.68
N ILE A 244 2.02 11.39 -1.41
CA ILE A 244 1.20 11.77 -0.28
C ILE A 244 -0.03 12.48 -0.84
N ASP A 245 -1.22 12.06 -0.42
CA ASP A 245 -2.42 12.82 -0.70
C ASP A 245 -3.31 12.95 0.53
N TRP A 246 -4.25 13.88 0.45
CA TRP A 246 -5.27 14.10 1.46
C TRP A 246 -6.51 14.73 0.83
N GLY A 247 -7.67 14.35 1.33
CA GLY A 247 -8.96 14.91 1.00
C GLY A 247 -9.19 16.31 1.55
N LEU A 248 -10.02 17.10 0.87
CA LEU A 248 -10.57 18.37 1.38
C LEU A 248 -12.04 18.27 1.80
N GLU A 249 -12.72 17.18 1.43
CA GLU A 249 -14.07 16.93 1.87
C GLU A 249 -14.07 16.53 3.35
N ARG A 250 -14.99 17.13 4.09
CA ARG A 250 -15.19 16.89 5.52
C ARG A 250 -16.61 16.34 5.67
N SER A 251 -16.77 15.09 5.26
CA SER A 251 -18.03 14.34 5.35
C SER A 251 -17.80 12.99 6.03
N GLY A 252 -18.88 12.23 6.29
CA GLY A 252 -18.81 10.95 7.01
C GLY A 252 -18.85 11.05 8.55
N GLY A 253 -19.14 12.24 9.07
CA GLY A 253 -19.33 12.51 10.50
C GLY A 253 -18.07 13.05 11.20
N PRO A 254 -18.22 13.57 12.43
CA PRO A 254 -17.17 14.38 13.09
C PRO A 254 -15.80 13.70 13.19
N HIS A 255 -15.78 12.38 13.36
CA HIS A 255 -14.53 11.61 13.44
C HIS A 255 -13.76 11.62 12.11
N ASN A 256 -14.43 11.40 10.99
CA ASN A 256 -13.81 11.38 9.67
C ASN A 256 -13.36 12.79 9.26
N GLU A 257 -14.18 13.80 9.57
CA GLU A 257 -13.88 15.20 9.33
C GLU A 257 -12.59 15.64 10.03
N VAL A 258 -12.48 15.34 11.33
CA VAL A 258 -11.29 15.68 12.11
C VAL A 258 -10.08 14.88 11.64
N THR A 259 -10.25 13.58 11.39
CA THR A 259 -9.15 12.71 10.95
C THR A 259 -8.59 13.17 9.60
N GLU A 260 -9.44 13.54 8.64
CA GLU A 260 -8.97 14.05 7.35
C GLU A 260 -8.30 15.41 7.48
N ALA A 261 -8.81 16.28 8.37
CA ALA A 261 -8.17 17.55 8.62
C ALA A 261 -6.77 17.39 9.22
N LEU A 262 -6.58 16.45 10.16
CA LEU A 262 -5.28 16.10 10.71
C LEU A 262 -4.34 15.51 9.64
N ALA A 263 -4.86 14.61 8.79
CA ALA A 263 -4.12 14.05 7.67
C ALA A 263 -3.66 15.13 6.69
N ALA A 264 -4.52 16.10 6.38
CA ALA A 264 -4.18 17.22 5.51
C ALA A 264 -3.08 18.12 6.11
N VAL A 265 -3.21 18.48 7.39
CA VAL A 265 -2.21 19.33 8.07
C VAL A 265 -0.86 18.64 8.14
N ARG A 266 -0.80 17.41 8.67
CA ARG A 266 0.47 16.70 8.87
C ARG A 266 1.03 16.09 7.58
N GLY A 267 0.17 15.76 6.61
CA GLY A 267 0.57 15.35 5.26
C GLY A 267 1.28 16.47 4.51
N LYS A 268 0.72 17.69 4.55
CA LYS A 268 1.37 18.88 3.98
C LYS A 268 2.70 19.19 4.69
N GLU A 269 2.72 19.20 6.02
CA GLU A 269 3.94 19.45 6.79
C GLU A 269 5.04 18.40 6.49
N MET A 270 4.67 17.12 6.36
CA MET A 270 5.64 16.08 5.96
C MET A 270 6.19 16.33 4.55
N ALA A 271 5.34 16.73 3.59
CA ALA A 271 5.79 17.02 2.22
C ALA A 271 6.80 18.18 2.18
N GLU A 272 6.56 19.24 2.96
CA GLU A 272 7.49 20.36 3.13
C GLU A 272 8.81 19.89 3.75
N LEU A 273 8.77 19.10 4.82
CA LEU A 273 9.97 18.53 5.45
C LEU A 273 10.75 17.59 4.49
N LEU A 274 10.05 16.83 3.65
CA LEU A 274 10.68 15.97 2.63
C LEU A 274 11.47 16.79 1.61
N GLN A 275 10.90 17.90 1.16
CA GLN A 275 11.58 18.83 0.26
C GLN A 275 12.76 19.52 0.95
N GLU A 276 12.52 20.16 2.09
CA GLU A 276 13.49 21.02 2.77
C GLU A 276 14.69 20.25 3.35
N ASP A 277 14.43 19.16 4.07
CA ASP A 277 15.48 18.46 4.83
C ASP A 277 16.14 17.34 4.02
N PHE A 278 15.44 16.78 3.04
CA PHE A 278 15.91 15.63 2.28
C PHE A 278 16.05 15.89 0.79
N GLY A 279 15.68 17.07 0.28
CA GLY A 279 15.88 17.45 -1.12
C GLY A 279 15.00 16.68 -2.09
N TYR A 280 13.79 16.28 -1.68
CA TYR A 280 12.78 15.76 -2.60
C TYR A 280 12.29 16.89 -3.54
N ALA A 281 12.13 16.55 -4.82
CA ALA A 281 11.57 17.45 -5.83
C ALA A 281 10.09 17.10 -6.05
N PHE A 282 9.24 18.12 -6.04
CA PHE A 282 7.85 17.93 -6.44
C PHE A 282 7.79 17.54 -7.91
N ALA A 283 7.16 16.41 -8.21
CA ALA A 283 6.88 16.02 -9.58
C ALA A 283 5.72 16.86 -10.10
N ASP A 284 5.91 17.51 -11.24
CA ASP A 284 4.83 18.07 -12.04
C ASP A 284 3.83 16.94 -12.26
N GLY A 285 2.53 17.16 -11.96
CA GLY A 285 1.50 16.11 -11.81
C GLY A 285 1.20 15.22 -13.02
N HIS A 286 2.11 15.13 -13.99
CA HIS A 286 2.08 14.30 -15.19
C HIS A 286 3.09 13.13 -15.18
N GLY A 287 3.86 12.93 -14.11
CA GLY A 287 4.49 11.63 -13.83
C GLY A 287 5.53 11.13 -14.85
N HIS A 288 6.06 11.99 -15.72
CA HIS A 288 7.20 11.64 -16.56
C HIS A 288 8.49 11.88 -15.78
N GLY A 289 8.94 10.84 -15.08
CA GLY A 289 10.27 10.83 -14.51
C GLY A 289 11.31 10.76 -15.61
N ASP A 290 12.22 11.72 -15.66
CA ASP A 290 13.46 11.60 -16.41
C ASP A 290 14.15 10.32 -15.92
N GLY A 291 14.47 9.41 -16.85
CA GLY A 291 15.02 8.08 -16.58
C GLY A 291 16.41 8.07 -15.94
N ASP A 292 16.80 9.14 -15.25
CA ASP A 292 17.99 9.19 -14.43
C ASP A 292 17.65 8.78 -13.00
N GLY A 293 18.55 8.04 -12.37
CA GLY A 293 18.33 7.32 -11.11
C GLY A 293 18.12 8.19 -9.87
N ASP A 294 17.67 9.45 -9.99
CA ASP A 294 17.42 10.33 -8.87
C ASP A 294 16.11 9.97 -8.14
N CYS A 295 16.29 9.22 -7.07
CA CYS A 295 15.31 8.61 -6.20
C CYS A 295 14.51 9.60 -5.31
N ARG A 296 14.24 10.82 -5.80
CA ARG A 296 13.78 11.96 -4.98
C ARG A 296 12.49 12.60 -5.49
N GLN A 297 11.65 11.85 -6.21
CA GLN A 297 10.36 12.35 -6.67
C GLN A 297 9.32 12.33 -5.54
N LEU A 298 8.65 13.45 -5.35
CA LEU A 298 7.55 13.64 -4.40
C LEU A 298 6.30 14.10 -5.15
N VAL A 299 5.20 13.38 -4.99
CA VAL A 299 3.86 13.89 -5.28
C VAL A 299 3.21 14.21 -3.95
N ALA A 300 2.79 15.46 -3.73
CA ALA A 300 2.00 15.84 -2.57
C ALA A 300 0.86 16.76 -3.00
N HIS A 301 -0.39 16.34 -2.82
CA HIS A 301 -1.51 17.15 -3.27
C HIS A 301 -2.79 16.91 -2.47
N ALA A 302 -3.65 17.91 -2.52
CA ALA A 302 -5.01 17.81 -2.01
C ALA A 302 -5.94 17.21 -3.09
N VAL A 303 -6.86 16.35 -2.68
CA VAL A 303 -7.94 15.79 -3.48
C VAL A 303 -9.22 16.56 -3.12
N PRO A 304 -9.70 17.49 -3.98
CA PRO A 304 -10.77 18.42 -3.60
C PRO A 304 -12.08 17.76 -3.16
N SER A 305 -12.45 16.65 -3.81
CA SER A 305 -13.63 15.83 -3.50
C SER A 305 -13.29 14.56 -2.72
N GLY A 306 -12.12 14.51 -2.08
CA GLY A 306 -11.70 13.36 -1.29
C GLY A 306 -12.10 13.54 0.18
N GLY A 307 -12.63 12.48 0.79
CA GLY A 307 -12.82 12.29 2.23
C GLY A 307 -11.90 11.22 2.81
N HIS A 308 -12.07 10.91 4.11
CA HIS A 308 -11.31 9.86 4.82
C HIS A 308 -11.93 8.48 4.63
N ASP A 309 -12.02 8.02 3.39
CA ASP A 309 -12.73 6.79 3.04
C ASP A 309 -12.21 6.12 1.76
N GLU A 310 -12.60 4.85 1.63
CA GLU A 310 -12.22 3.96 0.55
C GLU A 310 -12.70 4.43 -0.82
N ASP A 311 -13.84 5.13 -0.90
CA ASP A 311 -14.33 5.71 -2.15
C ASP A 311 -13.45 6.85 -2.65
N SER A 312 -12.86 7.61 -1.73
CA SER A 312 -11.94 8.70 -2.03
C SER A 312 -10.56 8.17 -2.43
N TRP A 313 -10.01 7.24 -1.65
CA TRP A 313 -8.69 6.69 -1.91
C TRP A 313 -8.63 5.87 -3.21
N ARG A 314 -9.68 5.09 -3.50
CA ARG A 314 -9.70 4.26 -4.72
C ARG A 314 -9.66 5.06 -6.01
N GLN A 315 -10.16 6.30 -6.01
CA GLN A 315 -10.09 7.19 -7.17
C GLN A 315 -8.65 7.55 -7.56
N GLN A 316 -7.71 7.51 -6.60
CA GLN A 316 -6.30 7.82 -6.84
C GLN A 316 -5.47 6.60 -7.28
N VAL A 317 -5.96 5.37 -7.05
CA VAL A 317 -5.24 4.13 -7.39
C VAL A 317 -4.75 4.11 -8.84
N PRO A 318 -5.56 4.51 -9.86
CA PRO A 318 -5.09 4.60 -11.23
C PRO A 318 -3.84 5.46 -11.40
N ASN A 319 -3.87 6.68 -10.85
CA ASN A 319 -2.78 7.65 -10.99
C ASN A 319 -1.54 7.19 -10.23
N VAL A 320 -1.75 6.64 -9.02
CA VAL A 320 -0.66 6.08 -8.22
C VAL A 320 0.02 4.93 -8.96
N LEU A 321 -0.72 3.99 -9.55
CA LEU A 321 -0.11 2.86 -10.25
C LEU A 321 0.72 3.32 -11.46
N ARG A 322 0.22 4.27 -12.26
CA ARG A 322 0.97 4.85 -13.39
C ARG A 322 2.27 5.49 -12.91
N TRP A 323 2.20 6.31 -11.86
CA TRP A 323 3.36 6.99 -11.30
C TRP A 323 4.36 6.00 -10.68
N MET A 324 3.86 5.07 -9.88
CA MET A 324 4.62 4.11 -9.08
C MET A 324 5.43 3.14 -9.94
N PHE A 325 4.89 2.76 -11.10
CA PHE A 325 5.48 1.78 -12.01
C PHE A 325 5.82 2.37 -13.39
N ALA A 326 5.89 3.71 -13.50
CA ALA A 326 6.43 4.36 -14.69
C ALA A 326 7.82 3.79 -15.03
N GLY A 327 7.97 3.29 -16.26
CA GLY A 327 9.24 2.73 -16.76
C GLY A 327 9.55 1.29 -16.34
N THR A 328 8.65 0.58 -15.64
CA THR A 328 8.85 -0.86 -15.35
C THR A 328 8.32 -1.78 -16.43
N ASP A 329 7.53 -1.24 -17.36
CA ASP A 329 7.09 -1.97 -18.55
C ASP A 329 8.10 -1.80 -19.68
N GLU A 330 8.53 -2.92 -20.27
CA GLU A 330 8.70 -2.96 -21.73
C GLU A 330 7.31 -2.69 -22.34
N MET A 331 6.92 -1.42 -22.43
CA MET A 331 5.74 -1.04 -23.19
C MET A 331 5.95 -1.60 -24.60
N PRO A 332 5.06 -2.45 -25.16
CA PRO A 332 5.19 -2.85 -26.54
C PRO A 332 5.20 -1.56 -27.35
N VAL A 333 6.34 -1.27 -27.98
CA VAL A 333 6.46 -0.22 -28.98
C VAL A 333 5.26 -0.41 -29.89
N SER A 334 4.39 0.59 -29.95
CA SER A 334 3.38 0.61 -30.99
C SER A 334 4.16 0.63 -32.30
N ASN A 335 4.32 -0.52 -32.94
CA ASN A 335 4.63 -0.58 -34.36
C ASN A 335 3.40 0.00 -35.04
N GLY A 336 3.39 1.33 -35.13
CA GLY A 336 2.46 2.08 -35.93
C GLY A 336 2.62 1.57 -37.35
N PHE A 337 1.55 0.95 -37.85
CA PHE A 337 1.33 0.88 -39.28
C PHE A 337 1.31 2.30 -39.83
N ARG A 338 2.40 2.71 -40.49
CA ARG A 338 2.41 3.17 -41.89
C ARG A 338 3.83 3.17 -42.42
#